data_AF-A0A931XB79-F1
#
_entry.id   AF-A0A931XB79-F1
#
_cell.length_a   1.000
_cell.length_b   1.000
_cell.length_c   1.000
_cell.angle_alpha   90.00
_cell.angle_beta   90.00
_cell.angle_gamma   90.00
#
_symmetry.space_group_name_H-M   'P 1'
#
loop_
_entity.id
_entity.type
_entity.pdbx_description
1 polymer ?
#
loop_
_entity_poly.entity_id
_entity_poly.type
_entity_poly.pdbx_seq_one_letter_code
_entity_poly.pdbx_strand_id
1 'polypeptide(L)'
;MFAGLPDLLLDARLDRVHVRPHGLQHFQIIVVANNRSRPRARELAAAKADRLGRPREGCQEKLVALVVLLRGVNVGGCRTFRPSTLAEQLKHLDAINIGAAGTFVIRRPVARAQLRAELARRLPFDTEIMICEGREIVRLMSHNHFADQPARPDVVRFVSVLSRRPRSAPSMPMFFPSSDKWLLKILARDDRFVFGVYRRQMKAISYLGAFDRIFGVPVTTRNWNTITAIATALARPV
;
A
#
# COMPACT_ATOMS: atom_id res chain seq x y z
N MET A 1 13.16 18.90 58.97
CA MET A 1 13.08 20.32 59.36
C MET A 1 12.93 21.15 58.10
N PHE A 2 12.11 22.21 58.11
CA PHE A 2 11.92 23.28 57.10
C PHE A 2 11.88 22.86 55.60
N ALA A 3 10.75 22.82 54.88
CA ALA A 3 9.65 23.79 54.64
C ALA A 3 10.00 24.90 53.64
N GLY A 4 9.14 25.13 52.62
CA GLY A 4 9.36 26.14 51.57
C GLY A 4 8.43 26.10 50.34
N LEU A 5 7.19 26.60 50.50
CA LEU A 5 6.22 27.07 49.48
C LEU A 5 5.47 28.25 50.16
N PRO A 6 4.93 29.28 49.47
CA PRO A 6 4.00 29.13 48.34
C PRO A 6 3.99 30.26 47.26
N ASP A 7 3.02 30.16 46.33
CA ASP A 7 2.20 31.18 45.63
C ASP A 7 2.73 32.52 45.08
N LEU A 8 2.40 32.74 43.79
CA LEU A 8 1.80 33.96 43.16
C LEU A 8 1.63 33.61 41.66
N LEU A 9 0.44 33.37 41.08
CA LEU A 9 -0.81 34.14 41.01
C LEU A 9 -0.66 35.52 40.34
N LEU A 10 -1.16 35.64 39.11
CA LEU A 10 -1.65 36.90 38.54
C LEU A 10 -2.86 36.61 37.62
N ASP A 11 -3.90 37.44 37.70
CA ASP A 11 -5.20 37.28 37.03
C ASP A 11 -5.59 38.57 36.26
N ALA A 12 -6.00 38.42 35.00
CA ALA A 12 -6.68 39.42 34.16
C ALA A 12 -7.34 38.69 32.97
N ARG A 13 -8.66 38.48 32.92
CA ARG A 13 -9.75 39.44 32.64
C ARG A 13 -9.62 40.06 31.24
N LEU A 14 -10.53 39.75 30.30
CA LEU A 14 -11.83 40.43 30.04
C LEU A 14 -11.63 41.93 29.69
N ASP A 15 -12.19 42.52 28.63
CA ASP A 15 -13.32 42.15 27.75
C ASP A 15 -13.01 42.66 26.29
N ARG A 16 -13.84 43.01 25.29
CA ARG A 16 -15.30 43.22 25.12
C ARG A 16 -15.74 43.00 23.64
N VAL A 17 -16.97 42.54 23.46
CA VAL A 17 -17.74 42.41 22.20
C VAL A 17 -18.19 43.77 21.61
N HIS A 18 -18.27 43.91 20.28
CA HIS A 18 -19.24 44.83 19.65
C HIS A 18 -19.79 44.36 18.29
N VAL A 19 -20.84 45.02 17.79
CA VAL A 19 -21.76 44.56 16.72
C VAL A 19 -21.82 45.58 15.55
N ARG A 20 -22.45 45.17 14.43
CA ARG A 20 -22.81 45.93 13.20
C ARG A 20 -23.87 47.05 13.48
N PRO A 21 -24.49 47.80 12.50
CA PRO A 21 -24.46 47.73 11.02
C PRO A 21 -24.50 49.10 10.26
N HIS A 22 -25.05 49.10 9.02
CA HIS A 22 -25.28 50.19 8.04
C HIS A 22 -24.08 50.60 7.16
N GLY A 23 -24.26 51.00 5.89
CA GLY A 23 -25.49 51.00 5.08
C GLY A 23 -25.33 51.50 3.62
N LEU A 24 -26.25 51.06 2.75
CA LEU A 24 -26.69 51.60 1.44
C LEU A 24 -25.83 52.63 0.68
N GLN A 25 -25.52 52.31 -0.59
CA GLN A 25 -25.74 53.25 -1.72
C GLN A 25 -26.28 52.51 -2.96
N HIS A 26 -27.01 53.23 -3.81
CA HIS A 26 -27.70 52.70 -4.99
C HIS A 26 -26.82 52.65 -6.23
N PHE A 27 -27.11 51.73 -7.15
CA PHE A 27 -27.33 52.10 -8.55
C PHE A 27 -28.48 51.26 -9.13
N GLN A 28 -29.43 51.92 -9.79
CA GLN A 28 -30.60 51.29 -10.40
C GLN A 28 -30.67 51.73 -11.87
N ILE A 29 -30.67 50.77 -12.80
CA ILE A 29 -31.03 50.99 -14.19
C ILE A 29 -32.04 49.91 -14.57
N ILE A 30 -33.20 50.35 -15.05
CA ILE A 30 -34.29 49.55 -15.63
C ILE A 30 -34.41 50.00 -17.10
N VAL A 31 -35.21 49.28 -17.91
CA VAL A 31 -35.57 49.52 -19.33
C VAL A 31 -34.71 48.69 -20.31
N VAL A 32 -35.27 47.86 -21.19
CA VAL A 32 -36.65 47.32 -21.30
C VAL A 32 -36.59 45.93 -21.95
N ALA A 33 -37.58 45.06 -21.72
CA ALA A 33 -37.68 43.77 -22.39
C ALA A 33 -38.20 43.90 -23.84
N ASN A 34 -37.62 43.16 -24.78
CA ASN A 34 -38.26 42.88 -26.07
C ASN A 34 -38.17 41.39 -26.37
N ASN A 35 -39.31 40.78 -26.72
CA ASN A 35 -39.48 39.33 -26.86
C ASN A 35 -39.76 39.00 -28.33
N ARG A 36 -38.90 38.19 -28.98
CA ARG A 36 -39.24 37.56 -30.26
C ARG A 36 -38.39 36.31 -30.57
N SER A 37 -39.06 35.32 -31.16
CA SER A 37 -38.51 34.25 -32.01
C SER A 37 -37.68 33.11 -31.36
N ARG A 38 -38.35 31.99 -31.07
CA ARG A 38 -37.74 30.65 -30.94
C ARG A 38 -37.33 30.08 -32.32
N PRO A 39 -36.19 29.39 -32.43
CA PRO A 39 -35.98 28.36 -33.45
C PRO A 39 -36.23 26.92 -32.96
N ARG A 40 -37.00 26.20 -33.77
CA ARG A 40 -37.34 24.76 -33.84
C ARG A 40 -36.36 23.76 -33.19
N ALA A 41 -36.92 22.83 -32.40
CA ALA A 41 -36.23 21.71 -31.72
C ALA A 41 -35.69 20.57 -32.62
N ARG A 42 -35.24 20.85 -33.86
CA ARG A 42 -34.52 19.85 -34.69
C ARG A 42 -33.02 19.81 -34.40
N GLU A 43 -32.44 20.89 -33.91
CA GLU A 43 -30.99 21.03 -33.73
C GLU A 43 -30.45 20.22 -32.53
N LEU A 44 -31.24 20.09 -31.45
CA LEU A 44 -30.91 19.22 -30.30
C LEU A 44 -30.87 17.72 -30.64
N ALA A 45 -31.43 17.29 -31.79
CA ALA A 45 -31.35 15.90 -32.22
C ALA A 45 -29.94 15.55 -32.77
N ALA A 46 -29.35 16.44 -33.55
CA ALA A 46 -28.00 16.25 -34.11
C ALA A 46 -26.94 16.15 -33.02
N ALA A 47 -26.98 17.08 -32.04
CA ALA A 47 -26.08 17.09 -30.86
C ALA A 47 -26.27 15.92 -29.88
N LYS A 48 -27.21 15.01 -30.17
CA LYS A 48 -27.48 13.78 -29.40
C LYS A 48 -27.13 12.50 -30.17
N ALA A 49 -27.10 12.54 -31.51
CA ALA A 49 -26.68 11.42 -32.35
C ALA A 49 -25.16 11.14 -32.28
N ASP A 50 -24.34 12.20 -32.26
CA ASP A 50 -22.88 12.12 -32.13
C ASP A 50 -22.39 11.47 -30.81
N ARG A 51 -23.31 11.20 -29.87
CA ARG A 51 -23.01 10.60 -28.56
C ARG A 51 -23.06 9.06 -28.53
N LEU A 52 -23.34 8.41 -29.67
CA LEU A 52 -23.19 6.96 -29.89
C LEU A 52 -22.10 6.68 -30.97
N GLY A 53 -20.91 7.28 -30.82
CA GLY A 53 -19.92 7.34 -31.91
C GLY A 53 -18.45 7.01 -31.59
N ARG A 54 -18.07 6.74 -30.33
CA ARG A 54 -16.71 6.29 -30.00
C ARG A 54 -16.71 5.19 -28.92
N PRO A 55 -15.94 4.10 -29.10
CA PRO A 55 -15.41 3.39 -27.95
C PRO A 55 -14.68 4.41 -27.07
N ARG A 56 -14.85 4.34 -25.75
CA ARG A 56 -13.86 4.97 -24.87
C ARG A 56 -12.56 4.23 -25.13
N GLU A 57 -11.61 4.88 -25.80
CA GLU A 57 -10.21 4.46 -25.79
C GLU A 57 -9.87 4.22 -24.32
N GLY A 58 -9.62 2.96 -23.99
CA GLY A 58 -9.50 2.57 -22.59
C GLY A 58 -8.38 3.37 -21.95
N CYS A 59 -8.48 3.62 -20.64
CA CYS A 59 -7.25 3.84 -19.89
C CYS A 59 -6.39 2.61 -20.13
N GLN A 60 -5.39 2.75 -21.00
CA GLN A 60 -4.23 1.89 -21.02
C GLN A 60 -3.49 2.13 -19.71
N GLU A 61 -4.01 1.54 -18.63
CA GLU A 61 -3.14 0.90 -17.66
C GLU A 61 -2.12 0.14 -18.52
N LYS A 62 -0.87 0.61 -18.58
CA LYS A 62 0.23 -0.23 -19.05
C LYS A 62 0.19 -1.42 -18.10
N LEU A 63 -0.29 -2.56 -18.59
CA LEU A 63 -0.72 -3.68 -17.75
C LEU A 63 0.49 -4.28 -17.03
N VAL A 64 0.80 -3.71 -15.86
CA VAL A 64 2.00 -4.00 -15.11
C VAL A 64 1.90 -5.42 -14.56
N ALA A 65 2.94 -6.21 -14.78
CA ALA A 65 3.07 -7.52 -14.15
C ALA A 65 2.80 -7.42 -12.63
N LEU A 66 1.99 -8.34 -12.10
CA LEU A 66 1.57 -8.32 -10.70
C LEU A 66 2.39 -9.31 -9.87
N VAL A 67 2.74 -8.93 -8.65
CA VAL A 67 3.49 -9.75 -7.71
C VAL A 67 2.55 -10.16 -6.58
N VAL A 68 2.45 -11.47 -6.36
CA VAL A 68 1.54 -12.10 -5.40
C VAL A 68 2.33 -12.70 -4.25
N LEU A 69 1.92 -12.39 -3.02
CA LEU A 69 2.55 -12.85 -1.79
C LEU A 69 1.49 -13.45 -0.85
N LEU A 70 1.48 -14.78 -0.77
CA LEU A 70 0.58 -15.51 0.13
C LEU A 70 1.10 -15.48 1.57
N ARG A 71 0.19 -15.32 2.53
CA ARG A 71 0.52 -15.27 3.96
C ARG A 71 0.52 -16.64 4.62
N GLY A 72 1.52 -16.92 5.46
CA GLY A 72 1.49 -18.06 6.38
C GLY A 72 1.20 -19.43 5.73
N VAL A 73 1.71 -19.65 4.51
CA VAL A 73 1.60 -20.91 3.76
C VAL A 73 2.91 -21.69 3.85
N ASN A 74 2.82 -23.03 3.93
CA ASN A 74 3.99 -23.91 4.08
C ASN A 74 4.89 -23.54 5.28
N VAL A 75 4.30 -23.14 6.41
CA VAL A 75 5.04 -22.80 7.66
C VAL A 75 4.50 -23.62 8.83
N GLY A 76 5.38 -24.32 9.55
CA GLY A 76 4.98 -25.11 10.74
C GLY A 76 4.00 -26.26 10.44
N GLY A 77 3.95 -26.75 9.19
CA GLY A 77 2.97 -27.73 8.72
C GLY A 77 1.59 -27.14 8.36
N CYS A 78 1.31 -25.90 8.73
CA CYS A 78 0.03 -25.23 8.45
C CYS A 78 -0.05 -24.70 7.00
N ARG A 79 -1.28 -24.70 6.45
CA ARG A 79 -1.60 -24.25 5.08
C ARG A 79 -0.62 -24.82 4.04
N THR A 80 -0.49 -26.14 4.05
CA THR A 80 0.47 -26.86 3.21
C THR A 80 -0.09 -27.07 1.81
N PHE A 81 0.63 -26.62 0.78
CA PHE A 81 0.30 -26.82 -0.64
C PHE A 81 1.57 -26.75 -1.52
N ARG A 82 1.47 -27.17 -2.78
CA ARG A 82 2.56 -27.10 -3.77
C ARG A 82 2.44 -25.82 -4.62
N PRO A 83 3.30 -24.80 -4.45
CA PRO A 83 3.21 -23.56 -5.23
C PRO A 83 3.43 -23.75 -6.74
N SER A 84 4.28 -24.71 -7.13
CA SER A 84 4.48 -25.09 -8.54
C SER A 84 3.20 -25.57 -9.22
N THR A 85 2.36 -26.34 -8.52
CA THR A 85 1.05 -26.77 -9.02
C THR A 85 0.11 -25.59 -9.22
N LEU A 86 0.14 -24.57 -8.34
CA LEU A 86 -0.66 -23.34 -8.52
C LEU A 86 -0.12 -22.47 -9.68
N ALA A 87 1.19 -22.43 -9.92
CA ALA A 87 1.76 -21.73 -11.07
C ALA A 87 1.35 -22.38 -12.41
N GLU A 88 1.43 -23.71 -12.51
CA GLU A 88 0.97 -24.46 -13.69
C GLU A 88 -0.53 -24.24 -13.95
N GLN A 89 -1.34 -24.22 -12.89
CA GLN A 89 -2.76 -23.86 -12.95
C GLN A 89 -3.03 -22.40 -13.38
N LEU A 90 -2.03 -21.52 -13.32
CA LEU A 90 -2.10 -20.10 -13.67
C LEU A 90 -1.28 -19.76 -14.93
N LYS A 91 -0.83 -20.75 -15.69
CA LYS A 91 0.03 -20.54 -16.88
C LYS A 91 -0.61 -19.68 -17.98
N HIS A 92 -1.93 -19.58 -18.03
CA HIS A 92 -2.64 -18.65 -18.92
C HIS A 92 -2.31 -17.17 -18.63
N LEU A 93 -1.91 -16.86 -17.39
CA LEU A 93 -1.44 -15.56 -16.93
C LEU A 93 0.10 -15.44 -16.87
N ASP A 94 0.83 -16.44 -17.37
CA ASP A 94 2.30 -16.49 -17.34
C ASP A 94 2.85 -16.28 -15.91
N ALA A 95 2.48 -17.23 -15.04
CA ALA A 95 2.74 -17.20 -13.61
C ALA A 95 4.04 -17.92 -13.22
N ILE A 96 5.05 -17.15 -12.82
CA ILE A 96 6.33 -17.66 -12.33
C ILE A 96 6.26 -17.82 -10.81
N ASN A 97 6.40 -19.05 -10.29
CA ASN A 97 6.56 -19.31 -8.85
C ASN A 97 8.01 -19.07 -8.39
N ILE A 98 8.17 -18.51 -7.18
CA ILE A 98 9.46 -18.23 -6.55
C ILE A 98 9.52 -18.89 -5.17
N GLY A 99 10.19 -20.04 -5.11
CA GLY A 99 10.41 -20.81 -3.88
C GLY A 99 9.17 -21.53 -3.35
N ALA A 100 9.18 -21.85 -2.05
CA ALA A 100 8.11 -22.62 -1.39
C ALA A 100 7.05 -21.76 -0.68
N ALA A 101 7.32 -20.48 -0.41
CA ALA A 101 6.53 -19.64 0.47
C ALA A 101 5.28 -19.01 -0.18
N GLY A 102 4.81 -19.50 -1.34
CA GLY A 102 3.70 -18.91 -2.09
C GLY A 102 4.03 -17.48 -2.55
N THR A 103 4.94 -17.36 -3.51
CA THR A 103 5.35 -16.09 -4.11
C THR A 103 5.30 -16.23 -5.61
N PHE A 104 4.55 -15.36 -6.30
CA PHE A 104 4.36 -15.47 -7.74
C PHE A 104 4.58 -14.13 -8.44
N VAL A 105 5.12 -14.17 -9.65
CA VAL A 105 5.12 -13.05 -10.60
C VAL A 105 4.19 -13.42 -11.75
N ILE A 106 3.13 -12.64 -11.94
CA ILE A 106 2.14 -12.79 -12.99
C ILE A 106 2.51 -11.82 -14.09
N ARG A 107 3.13 -12.30 -15.18
CA ARG A 107 3.70 -11.41 -16.21
C ARG A 107 2.65 -10.90 -17.20
N ARG A 108 1.58 -11.66 -17.45
CA ARG A 108 0.52 -11.22 -18.37
C ARG A 108 -0.47 -10.24 -17.72
N PRO A 109 -1.09 -9.37 -18.55
CA PRO A 109 -2.25 -8.57 -18.19
C PRO A 109 -3.34 -9.32 -17.40
N VAL A 110 -3.67 -8.82 -16.20
CA VAL A 110 -4.87 -9.26 -15.44
C VAL A 110 -5.28 -8.18 -14.44
N ALA A 111 -6.59 -7.97 -14.26
CA ALA A 111 -7.08 -7.06 -13.24
C ALA A 111 -6.84 -7.62 -11.83
N ARG A 112 -6.40 -6.78 -10.87
CA ARG A 112 -6.12 -7.18 -9.47
C ARG A 112 -7.26 -7.96 -8.82
N ALA A 113 -8.51 -7.58 -9.07
CA ALA A 113 -9.69 -8.24 -8.52
C ALA A 113 -9.91 -9.65 -9.14
N GLN A 114 -9.77 -9.77 -10.47
CA GLN A 114 -9.85 -11.03 -11.19
C GLN A 114 -8.77 -12.02 -10.72
N LEU A 115 -7.51 -11.56 -10.61
CA LEU A 115 -6.40 -12.36 -10.09
C LEU A 115 -6.65 -12.82 -8.64
N ARG A 116 -7.18 -11.93 -7.78
CA ARG A 116 -7.54 -12.28 -6.39
C ARG A 116 -8.62 -13.36 -6.33
N ALA A 117 -9.68 -13.23 -7.12
CA ALA A 117 -10.78 -14.21 -7.18
C ALA A 117 -10.31 -15.56 -7.76
N GLU A 118 -9.47 -15.54 -8.79
CA GLU A 118 -8.84 -16.72 -9.37
C GLU A 118 -7.93 -17.45 -8.35
N LEU A 119 -7.10 -16.72 -7.61
CA LEU A 119 -6.25 -17.29 -6.56
C LEU A 119 -7.08 -17.89 -5.43
N ALA A 120 -8.07 -17.17 -4.91
CA ALA A 120 -8.94 -17.66 -3.84
C ALA A 120 -9.68 -18.96 -4.24
N ARG A 121 -10.19 -19.03 -5.47
CA ARG A 121 -10.86 -20.22 -6.02
C ARG A 121 -9.93 -21.43 -6.22
N ARG A 122 -8.61 -21.25 -6.29
CA ARG A 122 -7.61 -22.31 -6.54
C ARG A 122 -6.82 -22.72 -5.30
N LEU A 123 -6.86 -21.93 -4.23
CA LEU A 123 -6.18 -22.24 -2.97
C LEU A 123 -7.03 -23.21 -2.12
N PRO A 124 -6.45 -24.25 -1.52
CA PRO A 124 -7.18 -25.22 -0.69
C PRO A 124 -7.43 -24.71 0.74
N PHE A 125 -7.32 -23.40 0.98
CA PHE A 125 -7.50 -22.74 2.28
C PHE A 125 -7.65 -21.23 2.10
N ASP A 126 -8.27 -20.58 3.08
CA ASP A 126 -8.24 -19.12 3.19
C ASP A 126 -6.87 -18.62 3.67
N THR A 127 -6.37 -17.58 3.01
CA THR A 127 -5.22 -16.80 3.47
C THR A 127 -5.27 -15.36 2.97
N GLU A 128 -4.53 -14.47 3.64
CA GLU A 128 -4.30 -13.12 3.16
C GLU A 128 -3.39 -13.14 1.92
N ILE A 129 -3.84 -12.49 0.85
CA ILE A 129 -3.17 -12.43 -0.44
C ILE A 129 -2.71 -10.98 -0.66
N MET A 130 -1.41 -10.71 -0.53
CA MET A 130 -0.84 -9.41 -0.91
C MET A 130 -0.62 -9.38 -2.42
N ILE A 131 -1.06 -8.29 -3.06
CA ILE A 131 -0.84 -8.05 -4.51
C ILE A 131 -0.29 -6.63 -4.68
N CYS A 132 0.93 -6.53 -5.19
CA CYS A 132 1.58 -5.29 -5.62
C CYS A 132 1.94 -5.36 -7.12
N GLU A 133 2.27 -4.24 -7.72
CA GLU A 133 2.77 -4.17 -9.10
C GLU A 133 4.29 -4.40 -9.14
N GLY A 134 4.78 -4.95 -10.24
CA GLY A 134 6.22 -5.08 -10.50
C GLY A 134 6.96 -3.74 -10.45
N ARG A 135 6.33 -2.63 -10.84
CA ARG A 135 6.93 -1.28 -10.72
C ARG A 135 7.17 -0.85 -9.27
N GLU A 136 6.38 -1.33 -8.31
CA GLU A 136 6.62 -1.10 -6.88
C GLU A 136 7.90 -1.81 -6.45
N ILE A 137 8.11 -3.06 -6.90
CA ILE A 137 9.34 -3.83 -6.62
C ILE A 137 10.56 -3.23 -7.33
N VAL A 138 10.43 -2.76 -8.58
CA VAL A 138 11.53 -2.11 -9.30
C VAL A 138 11.96 -0.80 -8.62
N ARG A 139 11.03 0.05 -8.17
CA ARG A 139 11.33 1.24 -7.35
C ARG A 139 11.98 0.89 -6.02
N LEU A 140 11.63 -0.26 -5.43
CA LEU A 140 12.22 -0.77 -4.20
C LEU A 140 13.62 -1.37 -4.42
N MET A 141 13.95 -1.85 -5.62
CA MET A 141 15.33 -2.23 -5.98
C MET A 141 16.24 -1.03 -6.26
N SER A 142 15.70 0.13 -6.64
CA SER A 142 16.51 1.31 -6.99
C SER A 142 17.07 2.09 -5.79
N HIS A 143 16.86 1.62 -4.55
CA HIS A 143 17.29 2.29 -3.33
C HIS A 143 18.05 1.32 -2.40
N ASN A 144 19.18 1.76 -1.83
CA ASN A 144 19.98 0.94 -0.91
C ASN A 144 19.40 0.97 0.53
N HIS A 145 18.29 0.27 0.73
CA HIS A 145 17.59 0.15 2.03
C HIS A 145 18.42 -0.55 3.15
N PHE A 146 19.67 -0.96 2.90
CA PHE A 146 20.53 -1.69 3.82
C PHE A 146 21.98 -1.19 3.88
N ALA A 147 22.22 0.07 3.51
CA ALA A 147 23.57 0.67 3.50
C ALA A 147 24.32 0.44 4.83
N ASP A 148 23.69 0.81 5.96
CA ASP A 148 24.28 0.71 7.30
C ASP A 148 24.20 -0.71 7.92
N GLN A 149 23.67 -1.69 7.18
CA GLN A 149 23.49 -3.06 7.64
C GLN A 149 24.34 -4.01 6.78
N PRO A 150 25.66 -4.12 7.04
CA PRO A 150 26.56 -4.98 6.27
C PRO A 150 26.08 -6.43 6.27
N ALA A 151 26.27 -7.13 5.15
CA ALA A 151 25.87 -8.51 5.01
C ALA A 151 26.70 -9.41 5.96
N ARG A 152 26.02 -10.25 6.74
CA ARG A 152 26.65 -11.21 7.66
C ARG A 152 25.89 -12.55 7.62
N PRO A 153 26.56 -13.72 7.77
CA PRO A 153 25.88 -15.01 7.68
C PRO A 153 24.77 -15.24 8.71
N ASP A 154 24.86 -14.64 9.89
CA ASP A 154 23.86 -14.70 10.97
C ASP A 154 22.66 -13.77 10.75
N VAL A 155 22.79 -12.76 9.87
CA VAL A 155 21.79 -11.70 9.65
C VAL A 155 21.05 -11.90 8.33
N VAL A 156 19.72 -11.95 8.39
CA VAL A 156 18.84 -12.00 7.22
C VAL A 156 18.20 -10.62 7.01
N ARG A 157 18.45 -10.03 5.84
CA ARG A 157 17.71 -8.87 5.31
C ARG A 157 16.31 -9.31 4.86
N PHE A 158 15.29 -8.51 5.14
CA PHE A 158 13.91 -8.81 4.78
C PHE A 158 13.14 -7.58 4.31
N VAL A 159 12.06 -7.84 3.57
CA VAL A 159 10.99 -6.88 3.29
C VAL A 159 9.67 -7.47 3.78
N SER A 160 8.90 -6.65 4.46
CA SER A 160 7.55 -6.95 4.92
C SER A 160 6.55 -6.10 4.15
N VAL A 161 5.62 -6.74 3.46
CA VAL A 161 4.58 -6.07 2.67
C VAL A 161 3.30 -5.97 3.50
N LEU A 162 2.83 -4.74 3.68
CA LEU A 162 1.57 -4.43 4.33
C LEU A 162 0.41 -4.65 3.35
N SER A 163 -0.66 -5.29 3.81
CA SER A 163 -1.91 -5.53 3.04
C SER A 163 -2.59 -4.24 2.55
N ARG A 164 -2.43 -3.13 3.29
CA ARG A 164 -2.97 -1.80 3.01
C ARG A 164 -2.15 -0.75 3.77
N ARG A 165 -2.46 0.54 3.57
CA ARG A 165 -1.88 1.65 4.36
C ARG A 165 -1.98 1.32 5.87
N PRO A 166 -0.88 1.42 6.64
CA PRO A 166 -0.89 1.04 8.05
C PRO A 166 -1.83 1.93 8.87
N ARG A 167 -2.43 1.37 9.92
CA ARG A 167 -3.26 2.12 10.88
C ARG A 167 -2.40 2.78 11.97
N SER A 168 -1.20 2.25 12.21
CA SER A 168 -0.22 2.78 13.16
C SER A 168 1.03 3.22 12.41
N ALA A 169 1.54 4.41 12.71
CA ALA A 169 2.81 4.92 12.16
C ALA A 169 3.88 4.98 13.27
N PRO A 170 4.47 3.83 13.67
CA PRO A 170 5.54 3.82 14.67
C PRO A 170 6.78 4.57 14.17
N SER A 171 7.49 5.21 15.10
CA SER A 171 8.80 5.82 14.82
C SER A 171 9.81 4.75 14.39
N MET A 172 10.78 5.15 13.57
CA MET A 172 11.80 4.29 12.97
C MET A 172 13.20 4.91 13.18
N PRO A 173 14.26 4.09 13.35
CA PRO A 173 14.26 2.62 13.41
C PRO A 173 13.72 2.05 14.73
N MET A 174 13.31 0.78 14.71
CA MET A 174 12.87 0.02 15.89
C MET A 174 13.77 -1.20 16.14
N PHE A 175 13.96 -1.57 17.41
CA PHE A 175 14.85 -2.66 17.85
C PHE A 175 14.12 -3.62 18.79
N PHE A 176 14.26 -4.93 18.55
CA PHE A 176 13.55 -5.99 19.30
C PHE A 176 14.51 -7.13 19.70
N PRO A 177 14.75 -7.39 21.01
CA PRO A 177 14.39 -6.51 22.13
C PRO A 177 15.08 -5.14 21.99
N SER A 178 14.62 -4.15 22.75
CA SER A 178 15.16 -2.78 22.72
C SER A 178 16.49 -2.60 23.45
N SER A 179 17.14 -3.71 23.83
CA SER A 179 18.49 -3.73 24.40
C SER A 179 19.53 -4.12 23.34
N ASP A 180 20.82 -3.89 23.64
CA ASP A 180 21.96 -4.04 22.71
C ASP A 180 22.02 -5.41 22.02
N LYS A 181 21.50 -6.44 22.68
CA LYS A 181 21.35 -7.81 22.17
C LYS A 181 20.09 -7.95 21.30
N TRP A 182 19.89 -7.01 20.37
CA TRP A 182 18.80 -7.02 19.39
C TRP A 182 18.78 -8.32 18.58
N LEU A 183 17.58 -8.81 18.24
CA LEU A 183 17.35 -9.97 17.38
C LEU A 183 16.63 -9.60 16.08
N LEU A 184 15.87 -8.51 16.07
CA LEU A 184 15.26 -7.92 14.88
C LEU A 184 15.39 -6.38 14.93
N LYS A 185 15.66 -5.77 13.78
CA LYS A 185 15.51 -4.33 13.54
C LYS A 185 14.46 -4.08 12.47
N ILE A 186 13.64 -3.05 12.65
CA ILE A 186 12.92 -2.40 11.56
C ILE A 186 13.68 -1.10 11.26
N LEU A 187 14.08 -0.90 10.00
CA LEU A 187 14.98 0.17 9.59
C LEU A 187 14.19 1.38 9.07
N ALA A 188 13.25 1.13 8.15
CA ALA A 188 12.49 2.15 7.44
C ALA A 188 11.18 1.58 6.88
N ARG A 189 10.32 2.48 6.35
CA ARG A 189 9.13 2.14 5.57
C ARG A 189 9.03 3.05 4.34
N ASP A 190 8.74 2.47 3.17
CA ASP A 190 8.39 3.17 1.93
C ASP A 190 7.03 2.64 1.44
N ASP A 191 6.00 3.49 1.42
CA ASP A 191 4.58 3.12 1.34
C ASP A 191 4.22 1.85 2.17
N ARG A 192 3.95 0.73 1.49
CA ARG A 192 3.56 -0.56 2.08
C ARG A 192 4.74 -1.49 2.38
N PHE A 193 5.95 -1.09 2.06
CA PHE A 193 7.15 -1.90 2.22
C PHE A 193 7.91 -1.47 3.47
N VAL A 194 8.10 -2.41 4.39
CA VAL A 194 8.82 -2.24 5.65
C VAL A 194 10.13 -3.02 5.55
N PHE A 195 11.25 -2.35 5.79
CA PHE A 195 12.59 -2.91 5.63
C PHE A 195 13.19 -3.28 6.97
N GLY A 196 13.92 -4.39 7.04
CA GLY A 196 14.55 -4.78 8.30
C GLY A 196 15.58 -5.88 8.18
N VAL A 197 16.20 -6.18 9.32
CA VAL A 197 17.17 -7.26 9.48
C VAL A 197 16.85 -8.08 10.73
N TYR A 198 17.02 -9.40 10.68
CA TYR A 198 16.91 -10.25 11.87
C TYR A 198 18.06 -11.26 11.97
N ARG A 199 18.44 -11.61 13.19
CA ARG A 199 19.40 -12.68 13.50
C ARG A 199 18.72 -14.04 13.41
N ARG A 200 19.39 -15.03 12.82
CA ARG A 200 18.88 -16.41 12.64
C ARG A 200 18.72 -17.17 13.98
N GLN A 201 17.68 -16.81 14.73
CA GLN A 201 17.32 -17.40 16.02
C GLN A 201 15.79 -17.54 16.10
N MET A 202 15.27 -18.61 16.72
CA MET A 202 13.82 -18.87 16.78
C MET A 202 13.03 -17.70 17.40
N LYS A 203 13.59 -17.01 18.40
CA LYS A 203 12.94 -15.85 19.05
C LYS A 203 12.68 -14.68 18.09
N ALA A 204 13.44 -14.53 17.00
CA ALA A 204 13.18 -13.50 15.98
C ALA A 204 11.84 -13.72 15.25
N ILE A 205 11.38 -14.97 15.13
CA ILE A 205 10.09 -15.31 14.51
C ILE A 205 8.92 -14.72 15.32
N SER A 206 9.03 -14.68 16.65
CA SER A 206 8.01 -14.07 17.51
C SER A 206 7.88 -12.55 17.29
N TYR A 207 9.00 -11.85 17.04
CA TYR A 207 8.98 -10.43 16.70
C TYR A 207 8.41 -10.18 15.31
N LEU A 208 8.70 -11.04 14.32
CA LEU A 208 8.04 -10.99 13.01
C LEU A 208 6.52 -11.20 13.11
N GLY A 209 6.07 -12.10 14.00
CA GLY A 209 4.65 -12.32 14.29
C GLY A 209 3.94 -11.09 14.88
N ALA A 210 4.66 -10.20 15.57
CA ALA A 210 4.10 -8.99 16.17
C ALA A 210 3.81 -7.87 15.16
N PHE A 211 4.22 -7.99 13.89
CA PHE A 211 4.13 -6.91 12.90
C PHE A 211 2.68 -6.44 12.64
N ASP A 212 1.70 -7.35 12.67
CA ASP A 212 0.28 -6.99 12.52
C ASP A 212 -0.20 -6.01 13.61
N ARG A 213 0.30 -6.17 14.83
CA ARG A 213 0.00 -5.27 15.95
C ARG A 213 0.77 -3.96 15.84
N ILE A 214 2.02 -4.01 15.38
CA ILE A 214 2.89 -2.83 15.20
C ILE A 214 2.37 -1.88 14.13
N PHE A 215 1.87 -2.39 13.00
CA PHE A 215 1.34 -1.60 11.89
C PHE A 215 -0.20 -1.52 11.84
N GLY A 216 -0.88 -2.30 12.69
CA GLY A 216 -2.34 -2.39 12.78
C GLY A 216 -3.02 -3.06 11.58
N VAL A 217 -2.28 -3.73 10.68
CA VAL A 217 -2.78 -4.34 9.43
C VAL A 217 -2.06 -5.66 9.15
N PRO A 218 -2.68 -6.65 8.48
CA PRO A 218 -2.00 -7.90 8.09
C PRO A 218 -0.71 -7.65 7.31
N VAL A 219 0.37 -8.34 7.71
CA VAL A 219 1.72 -8.21 7.13
C VAL A 219 2.28 -9.55 6.65
N THR A 220 2.94 -9.55 5.49
CA THR A 220 3.68 -10.72 4.97
C THR A 220 5.15 -10.39 4.70
N THR A 221 6.03 -11.11 5.39
CA THR A 221 7.49 -10.97 5.25
C THR A 221 8.06 -11.93 4.20
N ARG A 222 9.11 -11.47 3.51
CA ARG A 222 10.00 -12.27 2.64
C ARG A 222 11.45 -11.90 2.90
N ASN A 223 12.34 -12.87 2.71
CA ASN A 223 13.78 -12.66 2.65
C ASN A 223 14.10 -11.74 1.44
N TRP A 224 15.07 -10.83 1.59
CA TRP A 224 15.52 -9.95 0.50
C TRP A 224 15.86 -10.71 -0.78
N ASN A 225 16.50 -11.89 -0.67
CA ASN A 225 16.84 -12.73 -1.81
C ASN A 225 15.60 -13.15 -2.62
N THR A 226 14.43 -13.30 -1.98
CA THR A 226 13.16 -13.56 -2.66
C THR A 226 12.67 -12.33 -3.42
N ILE A 227 12.87 -11.12 -2.89
CA ILE A 227 12.54 -9.87 -3.59
C ILE A 227 13.48 -9.65 -4.78
N THR A 228 14.77 -9.95 -4.64
CA THR A 228 15.73 -9.94 -5.75
C THR A 228 15.33 -10.95 -6.84
N ALA A 229 14.91 -12.16 -6.46
CA ALA A 229 14.40 -13.14 -7.43
C ALA A 229 13.10 -12.67 -8.12
N ILE A 230 12.21 -11.95 -7.43
CA ILE A 230 11.05 -11.28 -8.06
C ILE A 230 11.52 -10.26 -9.09
N ALA A 231 12.49 -9.40 -8.76
CA ALA A 231 13.03 -8.40 -9.68
C ALA A 231 13.66 -9.06 -10.93
N THR A 232 14.43 -10.14 -10.76
CA THR A 232 14.97 -10.92 -11.89
C THR A 232 13.86 -11.52 -12.76
N ALA A 233 12.77 -12.03 -12.17
CA ALA A 233 11.64 -12.57 -12.92
C ALA A 233 10.85 -11.48 -13.68
N LEU A 234 10.75 -10.26 -13.11
CA LEU A 234 10.15 -9.09 -13.75
C LEU A 234 10.99 -8.53 -14.91
N ALA A 235 12.31 -8.70 -14.86
CA ALA A 235 13.23 -8.23 -15.90
C ALA A 235 13.34 -9.18 -17.12
N ARG A 236 12.76 -10.38 -17.06
CA ARG A 236 12.79 -11.34 -18.19
C ARG A 236 11.69 -11.00 -19.21
N PRO A 237 12.01 -10.84 -20.51
CA PRO A 237 11.01 -10.62 -21.56
C PRO A 237 10.02 -11.79 -21.61
N VAL A 238 8.77 -11.47 -21.95
CA VAL A 238 7.62 -12.39 -21.96
C VAL A 238 7.75 -13.43 -23.06
#